data_AF-F1YGG3-F1
#
_entry.id   AF-F1YGG3-F1
#
_cell.length_a   1.000
_cell.length_b   1.000
_cell.length_c   1.000
_cell.angle_alpha   90.00
_cell.angle_beta   90.00
_cell.angle_gamma   90.00
#
_symmetry.space_group_name_H-M   'P 1'
#
loop_
_entity.id
_entity.type
_entity.pdbx_description
1 polymer ?
#
loop_
_entity_poly.entity_id
_entity_poly.type
_entity_poly.pdbx_seq_one_letter_code
_entity_poly.pdbx_strand_id
1 'polypeptide(L)'
;MNRPGPIAMRTALAAVVATVGIVTAVVIDLPITSTLFAAAGVGLAIWLIGGVRSRDQQAALRGAAVVVASVLVVGLPAVVLLKDPVSRASGAAPDGTEKVTVGGEDPSSALVRALDRADQLTPGGSTSIMQITIGEDRESVRIFDARTGQSLTSYRSGDEWSAPSADRSSDRVVFSRADIRELDLNAAVKRVDAAREQIGYPAPTSSGGIDVGPRSADDKIVASFGVGSGVSIETDLRGQVADTVGAASVSEFPAVVDRAMRAAGLDPAAQLLTSIDFKTVDDAASWIGLAHPGFELELDGTTVYRIEVEPGRFPELHTSSSAPTSPPNGFSLTGLTGATMTKVRDDLARRRDVPPYDRDAVGAVIGVARNDDDDRDRLPVTIQMVVGPGDPDTGGVYSTRGRFLRDGTE
;
A
#
# COMPACT_ATOMS: atom_id res chain seq x y z
N MET A 1 33.30 -13.17 -27.44
CA MET A 1 33.07 -12.69 -26.06
C MET A 1 33.51 -13.80 -25.09
N ASN A 2 34.59 -13.57 -24.34
CA ASN A 2 35.11 -14.54 -23.37
C ASN A 2 34.30 -14.47 -22.08
N ARG A 3 33.86 -15.61 -21.55
CA ARG A 3 33.15 -15.67 -20.26
C ARG A 3 34.07 -15.15 -19.15
N PRO A 4 33.60 -14.27 -18.25
CA PRO A 4 34.40 -13.80 -17.13
C PRO A 4 34.82 -14.97 -16.24
N GLY A 5 36.08 -14.96 -15.78
CA GLY A 5 36.63 -16.00 -14.93
C GLY A 5 35.85 -16.13 -13.61
N PRO A 6 35.84 -17.32 -12.99
CA PRO A 6 34.99 -17.63 -11.83
C PRO A 6 35.23 -16.74 -10.61
N ILE A 7 36.39 -16.09 -10.53
CA ILE A 7 36.73 -15.14 -9.46
C ILE A 7 36.00 -13.82 -9.65
N ALA A 8 35.99 -13.26 -10.87
CA ALA A 8 35.31 -12.00 -11.17
C ALA A 8 33.79 -12.10 -10.96
N MET A 9 33.19 -13.26 -11.29
CA MET A 9 31.77 -13.51 -11.10
C MET A 9 31.38 -13.57 -9.62
N ARG A 10 32.25 -14.13 -8.76
CA ARG A 10 32.02 -14.19 -7.31
C ARG A 10 32.17 -12.83 -6.64
N THR A 11 33.12 -12.02 -7.09
CA THR A 11 33.30 -10.66 -6.58
C THR A 11 32.10 -9.77 -6.94
N ALA A 12 31.59 -9.87 -8.17
CA ALA A 12 30.40 -9.13 -8.60
C ALA A 12 29.15 -9.57 -7.82
N LEU A 13 28.96 -10.87 -7.60
CA LEU A 13 27.84 -11.39 -6.82
C LEU A 13 27.90 -10.93 -5.35
N ALA A 14 29.08 -10.94 -4.73
CA ALA A 14 29.26 -10.46 -3.36
C ALA A 14 28.94 -8.96 -3.21
N ALA A 15 29.28 -8.14 -4.22
CA ALA A 15 28.93 -6.72 -4.23
C ALA A 15 27.40 -6.52 -4.30
N VAL A 16 26.71 -7.23 -5.19
CA VAL A 16 25.25 -7.14 -5.34
C VAL A 16 24.53 -7.56 -4.05
N VAL A 17 24.95 -8.67 -3.44
CA VAL A 17 24.33 -9.18 -2.22
C VAL A 17 24.54 -8.22 -1.03
N ALA A 18 25.71 -7.63 -0.89
CA ALA A 18 25.97 -6.64 0.16
C ALA A 18 25.12 -5.38 -0.02
N THR A 19 24.98 -4.88 -1.25
CA THR A 19 24.17 -3.69 -1.53
C THR A 19 22.68 -3.96 -1.31
N VAL A 20 22.15 -5.11 -1.75
CA VAL A 20 20.74 -5.48 -1.52
C VAL A 20 20.46 -5.64 -0.02
N GLY A 21 21.34 -6.31 0.74
CA GLY A 21 21.14 -6.47 2.19
C GLY A 21 21.11 -5.14 2.97
N ILE A 22 21.94 -4.17 2.56
CA ILE A 22 21.97 -2.84 3.19
C ILE A 22 20.74 -2.01 2.81
N VAL A 23 20.32 -2.04 1.54
CA VAL A 23 19.11 -1.32 1.09
C VAL A 23 17.85 -1.89 1.74
N THR A 24 17.73 -3.23 1.79
CA THR A 24 16.61 -3.89 2.46
C THR A 24 16.59 -3.60 3.97
N ALA A 25 17.74 -3.49 4.63
CA ALA A 25 17.79 -3.10 6.03
C ALA A 25 17.31 -1.66 6.28
N VAL A 26 17.54 -0.74 5.34
CA VAL A 26 17.11 0.66 5.49
C VAL A 26 15.61 0.84 5.22
N VAL A 27 15.01 -0.01 4.36
CA VAL A 27 13.57 0.04 4.05
C VAL A 27 12.70 -0.57 5.17
N ILE A 28 13.29 -1.34 6.08
CA ILE A 28 12.54 -2.03 7.14
C ILE A 28 12.63 -1.25 8.46
N ASP A 29 11.48 -0.72 8.90
CA ASP A 29 11.35 0.14 10.10
C ASP A 29 11.34 -0.61 11.45
N LEU A 30 11.58 -1.93 11.42
CA LEU A 30 11.66 -2.76 12.61
C LEU A 30 13.14 -2.91 13.06
N PRO A 31 13.52 -2.40 14.24
CA PRO A 31 14.93 -2.27 14.63
C PRO A 31 15.67 -3.60 14.78
N ILE A 32 14.96 -4.70 15.03
CA ILE A 32 15.57 -6.03 15.18
C ILE A 32 15.78 -6.69 13.80
N THR A 33 14.84 -6.51 12.86
CA THR A 33 14.86 -7.13 11.54
C THR A 33 15.82 -6.42 10.58
N SER A 34 15.92 -5.09 10.63
CA SER A 34 16.91 -4.36 9.84
C SER A 34 18.34 -4.75 10.20
N THR A 35 18.61 -4.95 11.49
CA THR A 35 19.93 -5.37 11.99
C THR A 35 20.26 -6.80 11.55
N LEU A 36 19.27 -7.70 11.47
CA LEU A 36 19.44 -9.07 10.98
C LEU A 36 19.72 -9.13 9.47
N PHE A 37 19.02 -8.34 8.65
CA PHE A 37 19.26 -8.31 7.19
C PHE A 37 20.60 -7.64 6.84
N ALA A 38 20.97 -6.57 7.55
CA ALA A 38 22.29 -5.95 7.38
C ALA A 38 23.41 -6.93 7.77
N ALA A 39 23.27 -7.63 8.89
CA ALA A 39 24.27 -8.62 9.34
C ALA A 39 24.35 -9.84 8.42
N ALA A 40 23.22 -10.34 7.92
CA ALA A 40 23.17 -11.47 6.99
C ALA A 40 23.81 -11.12 5.63
N GLY A 41 23.52 -9.94 5.07
CA GLY A 41 24.10 -9.47 3.81
C GLY A 41 25.63 -9.29 3.90
N VAL A 42 26.12 -8.69 4.99
CA VAL A 42 27.56 -8.52 5.23
C VAL A 42 28.25 -9.87 5.51
N GLY A 43 27.61 -10.76 6.28
CA GLY A 43 28.12 -12.10 6.58
C GLY A 43 28.29 -12.97 5.34
N LEU A 44 27.31 -12.96 4.43
CA LEU A 44 27.37 -13.72 3.19
C LEU A 44 28.44 -13.19 2.23
N ALA A 45 28.61 -11.86 2.16
CA ALA A 45 29.64 -11.22 1.34
C ALA A 45 31.06 -11.56 1.85
N ILE A 46 31.28 -11.56 3.17
CA ILE A 46 32.55 -11.95 3.79
C ILE A 46 32.85 -13.43 3.54
N TRP A 47 31.84 -14.31 3.64
CA TRP A 47 32.01 -15.74 3.36
C TRP A 47 32.41 -16.01 1.90
N LEU A 48 31.78 -15.31 0.94
CA LEU A 48 32.07 -15.44 -0.48
C LEU A 48 33.50 -14.95 -0.85
N ILE A 49 33.99 -13.89 -0.20
CA ILE A 49 35.36 -13.36 -0.42
C ILE A 49 36.41 -14.20 0.33
N GLY A 50 36.08 -14.70 1.52
CA GLY A 50 36.95 -15.57 2.33
C GLY A 50 37.35 -16.85 1.58
N GLY A 51 36.43 -17.43 0.80
CA GLY A 51 36.70 -18.58 -0.06
C GLY A 51 37.66 -18.31 -1.25
N VAL A 52 37.91 -17.04 -1.60
CA VAL A 52 38.86 -16.64 -2.67
C VAL A 52 40.27 -16.43 -2.11
N ARG A 53 40.39 -16.05 -0.83
CA ARG A 53 41.65 -15.77 -0.13
C ARG A 53 42.61 -16.97 -0.06
N SER A 54 42.09 -18.19 -0.17
CA SER A 54 42.89 -19.43 -0.17
C SER A 54 43.61 -19.72 -1.49
N ARG A 55 43.33 -18.97 -2.57
CA ARG A 55 43.91 -19.22 -3.90
C ARG A 55 44.70 -18.06 -4.50
N ASP A 56 44.36 -16.81 -4.18
CA ASP A 56 45.16 -15.65 -4.61
C ASP A 56 44.86 -14.42 -3.74
N GLN A 57 45.87 -13.99 -2.97
CA GLN A 57 45.73 -12.95 -1.95
C GLN A 57 45.54 -11.55 -2.55
N GLN A 58 46.11 -11.28 -3.73
CA GLN A 58 45.98 -9.98 -4.40
C GLN A 58 44.59 -9.79 -5.03
N ALA A 59 43.96 -10.87 -5.50
CA ALA A 59 42.60 -10.83 -6.05
C ALA A 59 41.54 -10.57 -4.96
N ALA A 60 41.73 -11.13 -3.76
CA ALA A 60 40.82 -10.91 -2.63
C ALA A 60 40.83 -9.45 -2.14
N LEU A 61 42.01 -8.80 -2.09
CA LEU A 61 42.14 -7.39 -1.72
C LEU A 61 41.46 -6.46 -2.73
N ARG A 62 41.60 -6.74 -4.04
CA ARG A 62 40.90 -5.99 -5.08
C ARG A 62 39.39 -6.19 -5.01
N GLY A 63 38.93 -7.40 -4.70
CA GLY A 63 37.50 -7.68 -4.56
C GLY A 63 36.86 -6.99 -3.35
N ALA A 64 37.55 -6.95 -2.21
CA ALA A 64 37.11 -6.20 -1.04
C ALA A 64 37.01 -4.69 -1.32
N ALA A 65 38.00 -4.13 -2.03
CA ALA A 65 37.98 -2.71 -2.41
C ALA A 65 36.78 -2.38 -3.33
N VAL A 66 36.43 -3.27 -4.27
CA VAL A 66 35.28 -3.09 -5.18
C VAL A 66 33.95 -3.15 -4.42
N VAL A 67 33.79 -4.06 -3.46
CA VAL A 67 32.55 -4.14 -2.65
C VAL A 67 32.38 -2.89 -1.79
N VAL A 68 33.46 -2.44 -1.13
CA VAL A 68 33.43 -1.20 -0.32
C VAL A 68 33.11 0.02 -1.19
N ALA A 69 33.73 0.14 -2.36
CA ALA A 69 33.44 1.22 -3.31
C ALA A 69 31.98 1.17 -3.81
N SER A 70 31.43 -0.03 -4.07
CA SER A 70 30.05 -0.19 -4.54
C SER A 70 29.02 0.21 -3.47
N VAL A 71 29.27 -0.14 -2.20
CA VAL A 71 28.43 0.31 -1.09
C VAL A 71 28.52 1.83 -0.90
N LEU A 72 29.72 2.41 -1.04
CA LEU A 72 29.92 3.86 -0.93
C LEU A 72 29.26 4.66 -2.06
N VAL A 73 29.25 4.14 -3.29
CA VAL A 73 28.74 4.86 -4.48
C VAL A 73 27.24 4.65 -4.71
N VAL A 74 26.70 3.46 -4.39
CA VAL A 74 25.28 3.13 -4.69
C VAL A 74 24.43 3.09 -3.43
N GLY A 75 24.98 2.61 -2.29
CA GLY A 75 24.22 2.44 -1.06
C GLY A 75 23.92 3.77 -0.35
N LEU A 76 24.93 4.64 -0.21
CA LEU A 76 24.78 5.88 0.57
C LEU A 76 23.89 6.95 -0.07
N PRO A 77 23.86 7.17 -1.40
CA PRO A 77 22.95 8.16 -2.01
C PRO A 77 21.47 7.75 -1.98
N ALA A 78 21.16 6.45 -2.02
CA ALA A 78 19.79 5.95 -1.91
C ALA A 78 19.20 6.16 -0.51
N VAL A 79 20.03 6.11 0.55
CA VAL A 79 19.60 6.35 1.93
C VAL A 79 19.34 7.84 2.21
N VAL A 80 20.07 8.73 1.55
CA VAL A 80 19.97 10.19 1.77
C VAL A 80 18.76 10.83 1.06
N LEU A 81 18.20 10.21 0.02
CA LEU A 81 16.93 10.62 -0.58
C LEU A 81 15.68 10.06 0.15
N LEU A 82 15.88 9.22 1.17
CA LEU A 82 14.83 8.53 1.94
C LEU A 82 14.67 9.05 3.38
N LYS A 83 15.39 10.11 3.77
CA LYS A 83 15.20 10.78 5.08
C LYS A 83 15.43 12.28 4.99
N ASP A 84 14.38 13.07 5.20
CA ASP A 84 14.46 14.48 5.60
C ASP A 84 13.36 14.82 6.64
N PRO A 85 13.54 15.88 7.48
CA PRO A 85 13.52 15.70 8.92
C PRO A 85 12.41 16.46 9.66
N VAL A 86 11.81 15.84 10.68
CA VAL A 86 10.96 16.53 11.67
C VAL A 86 11.83 17.27 12.68
N SER A 87 11.62 18.58 12.77
CA SER A 87 12.21 19.44 13.81
C SER A 87 11.59 19.15 15.18
N ARG A 88 12.46 19.01 16.18
CA ARG A 88 12.13 18.75 17.58
C ARG A 88 11.83 20.09 18.29
N ALA A 89 10.60 20.29 18.78
CA ALA A 89 10.27 21.38 19.70
C ALA A 89 9.59 20.83 20.98
N SER A 90 10.09 21.30 22.12
CA SER A 90 9.78 20.83 23.46
C SER A 90 8.52 21.49 24.04
N GLY A 91 7.65 20.67 24.63
CA GLY A 91 6.90 20.89 25.88
C GLY A 91 5.99 22.11 26.05
N ALA A 92 4.68 21.88 25.97
CA ALA A 92 3.67 22.34 26.95
C ALA A 92 2.31 21.67 26.66
N ALA A 93 1.67 21.04 27.66
CA ALA A 93 0.23 20.78 27.63
C ALA A 93 -0.51 22.13 27.80
N PRO A 94 -1.72 22.37 27.24
CA PRO A 94 -2.89 21.48 27.39
C PRO A 94 -3.89 21.40 26.20
N ASP A 95 -4.74 20.36 26.28
CA ASP A 95 -6.20 20.29 25.94
C ASP A 95 -6.74 20.94 24.64
N GLY A 96 -7.35 20.11 23.78
CA GLY A 96 -8.30 20.56 22.73
C GLY A 96 -8.09 19.96 21.35
N THR A 97 -8.95 18.99 20.98
CA THR A 97 -9.29 18.57 19.60
C THR A 97 -8.17 18.67 18.56
N GLU A 98 -7.34 17.64 18.50
CA GLU A 98 -6.28 17.50 17.48
C GLU A 98 -6.90 17.10 16.13
N LYS A 99 -6.97 18.08 15.22
CA LYS A 99 -7.45 17.94 13.84
C LYS A 99 -6.40 17.22 12.98
N VAL A 100 -6.76 16.70 11.81
CA VAL A 100 -5.72 16.48 10.78
C VAL A 100 -5.10 17.83 10.48
N THR A 101 -3.88 17.99 10.97
CA THR A 101 -3.03 19.11 10.65
C THR A 101 -2.60 18.91 9.21
N VAL A 102 -3.25 19.63 8.28
CA VAL A 102 -2.48 20.19 7.18
C VAL A 102 -1.72 21.35 7.84
N GLY A 103 -0.47 21.11 8.22
CA GLY A 103 0.42 22.22 8.56
C GLY A 103 0.54 23.11 7.34
N GLY A 104 0.58 24.43 7.50
CA GLY A 104 0.63 25.36 6.37
C GLY A 104 -0.73 25.89 5.89
N GLU A 105 -0.66 26.72 4.84
CA GLU A 105 -1.74 27.53 4.26
C GLU A 105 -3.01 26.72 3.92
N ASP A 106 -4.16 27.41 3.80
CA ASP A 106 -5.45 26.85 3.38
C ASP A 106 -5.32 25.93 2.12
N PRO A 107 -5.61 24.61 2.23
CA PRO A 107 -5.50 23.66 1.11
C PRO A 107 -6.27 24.06 -0.15
N SER A 108 -7.48 24.60 0.00
CA SER A 108 -8.29 25.00 -1.15
C SER A 108 -7.67 26.21 -1.85
N SER A 109 -7.09 27.13 -1.09
CA SER A 109 -6.31 28.24 -1.65
C SER A 109 -5.02 27.76 -2.34
N ALA A 110 -4.33 26.76 -1.77
CA ALA A 110 -3.16 26.13 -2.39
C ALA A 110 -3.51 25.46 -3.73
N LEU A 111 -4.64 24.76 -3.79
CA LEU A 111 -5.15 24.17 -5.03
C LEU A 111 -5.40 25.24 -6.09
N VAL A 112 -6.08 26.35 -5.73
CA VAL A 112 -6.34 27.45 -6.67
C VAL A 112 -5.03 28.05 -7.20
N ARG A 113 -4.04 28.28 -6.34
CA ARG A 113 -2.72 28.78 -6.75
C ARG A 113 -1.98 27.83 -7.68
N ALA A 114 -2.01 26.53 -7.39
CA ALA A 114 -1.40 25.52 -8.26
C ALA A 114 -2.06 25.51 -9.65
N LEU A 115 -3.38 25.68 -9.71
CA LEU A 115 -4.13 25.79 -10.96
C LEU A 115 -3.80 27.08 -11.73
N ASP A 116 -3.67 28.22 -11.03
CA ASP A 116 -3.25 29.48 -11.65
C ASP A 116 -1.82 29.37 -12.18
N ARG A 117 -0.95 28.67 -11.45
CA ARG A 117 0.42 28.40 -11.89
C ARG A 117 0.43 27.53 -13.15
N ALA A 118 -0.43 26.53 -13.25
CA ALA A 118 -0.55 25.70 -14.45
C ALA A 118 -0.77 26.54 -15.71
N ASP A 119 -1.67 27.53 -15.66
CA ASP A 119 -1.94 28.44 -16.78
C ASP A 119 -0.78 29.41 -17.10
N GLN A 120 0.09 29.69 -16.12
CA GLN A 120 1.30 30.49 -16.34
C GLN A 120 2.45 29.70 -16.97
N LEU A 121 2.51 28.38 -16.72
CA LEU A 121 3.58 27.53 -17.26
C LEU A 121 3.45 27.35 -18.77
N THR A 122 2.23 27.21 -19.27
CA THR A 122 1.94 27.10 -20.70
C THR A 122 0.51 27.58 -20.97
N PRO A 123 0.22 28.17 -22.15
CA PRO A 123 -1.14 28.59 -22.47
C PRO A 123 -2.15 27.44 -22.32
N GLY A 124 -3.11 27.60 -21.42
CA GLY A 124 -4.14 26.60 -21.13
C GLY A 124 -3.64 25.40 -20.30
N GLY A 125 -2.52 25.51 -19.60
CA GLY A 125 -1.94 24.42 -18.82
C GLY A 125 -2.86 23.83 -17.75
N SER A 126 -3.84 24.59 -17.24
CA SER A 126 -4.86 24.06 -16.33
C SER A 126 -5.83 23.05 -16.98
N THR A 127 -5.73 22.81 -18.29
CA THR A 127 -6.51 21.77 -19.00
C THR A 127 -5.77 20.45 -19.18
N SER A 128 -4.49 20.38 -18.80
CA SER A 128 -3.63 19.22 -18.99
C SER A 128 -2.77 18.92 -17.76
N ILE A 129 -3.39 19.00 -16.58
CA ILE A 129 -2.73 18.79 -15.30
C ILE A 129 -2.50 17.29 -15.11
N MET A 130 -1.27 16.92 -14.79
CA MET A 130 -0.93 15.54 -14.47
C MET A 130 -1.03 15.30 -12.97
N GLN A 131 -0.56 16.24 -12.14
CA GLN A 131 -0.55 16.09 -10.69
C GLN A 131 -0.46 17.45 -10.01
N ILE A 132 -1.11 17.56 -8.85
CA ILE A 132 -0.92 18.65 -7.89
C ILE A 132 -0.58 18.01 -6.54
N THR A 133 0.47 18.48 -5.90
CA THR A 133 0.86 18.05 -4.54
C THR A 133 0.83 19.26 -3.62
N ILE A 134 0.14 19.15 -2.49
CA ILE A 134 0.03 20.17 -1.45
C ILE A 134 0.53 19.56 -0.15
N GLY A 135 1.72 19.95 0.28
CA GLY A 135 2.30 19.57 1.57
C GLY A 135 2.49 20.79 2.48
N GLU A 136 3.02 20.54 3.66
CA GLU A 136 3.19 21.55 4.71
C GLU A 136 4.01 22.77 4.28
N ASP A 137 5.16 22.51 3.67
CA ASP A 137 6.13 23.54 3.29
C ASP A 137 6.30 23.67 1.76
N ARG A 138 5.54 22.87 1.01
CA ARG A 138 5.74 22.73 -0.43
C ARG A 138 4.44 22.48 -1.19
N GLU A 139 4.24 23.25 -2.23
CA GLU A 139 3.21 23.01 -3.25
C GLU A 139 3.91 22.67 -4.56
N SER A 140 3.33 21.79 -5.37
CA SER A 140 3.82 21.53 -6.72
C SER A 140 2.70 21.29 -7.70
N VAL A 141 2.95 21.66 -8.95
CA VAL A 141 2.07 21.37 -10.07
C VAL A 141 2.89 20.79 -11.21
N ARG A 142 2.39 19.70 -11.79
CA ARG A 142 2.92 19.07 -13.00
C ARG A 142 1.84 19.07 -14.06
N ILE A 143 2.19 19.55 -15.25
CA ILE A 143 1.30 19.59 -16.41
C ILE A 143 1.95 18.93 -17.62
N PHE A 144 1.15 18.46 -18.56
CA PHE A 144 1.59 17.97 -19.86
C PHE A 144 1.44 19.08 -20.92
N ASP A 145 2.53 19.48 -21.56
CA ASP A 145 2.50 20.37 -22.73
C ASP A 145 2.44 19.55 -24.02
N ALA A 146 1.26 19.49 -24.62
CA ALA A 146 1.02 18.74 -25.84
C ALA A 146 1.79 19.27 -27.07
N ARG A 147 2.24 20.53 -27.05
CA ARG A 147 2.96 21.14 -28.19
C ARG A 147 4.40 20.64 -28.26
N THR A 148 5.02 20.38 -27.12
CA THR A 148 6.41 19.92 -27.01
C THR A 148 6.50 18.43 -26.64
N GLY A 149 5.42 17.83 -26.14
CA GLY A 149 5.40 16.47 -25.62
C GLY A 149 6.17 16.32 -24.30
N GLN A 150 6.29 17.41 -23.53
CA GLN A 150 7.03 17.45 -22.27
C GLN A 150 6.08 17.60 -21.09
N SER A 151 6.45 17.03 -19.94
CA SER A 151 5.89 17.43 -18.65
C SER A 151 6.63 18.64 -18.13
N LEU A 152 5.90 19.66 -17.69
CA LEU A 152 6.44 20.83 -17.01
C LEU A 152 6.08 20.75 -15.52
N THR A 153 7.08 20.81 -14.65
CA THR A 153 6.88 20.79 -13.19
C THR A 153 7.40 22.08 -12.58
N SER A 154 6.65 22.67 -11.67
CA SER A 154 7.07 23.84 -10.87
C SER A 154 6.66 23.61 -9.42
N TYR A 155 7.51 24.04 -8.49
CA TYR A 155 7.24 23.94 -7.06
C TYR A 155 7.28 25.31 -6.40
N ARG A 156 6.49 25.48 -5.35
CA ARG A 156 6.49 26.65 -4.48
C ARG A 156 6.98 26.22 -3.10
N SER A 157 7.89 27.00 -2.55
CA SER A 157 8.31 26.93 -1.15
C SER A 157 8.42 28.35 -0.63
N GLY A 158 7.73 28.67 0.47
CA GLY A 158 7.42 30.06 0.81
C GLY A 158 6.49 30.72 -0.22
N ASP A 159 6.81 31.94 -0.67
CA ASP A 159 5.92 32.73 -1.53
C ASP A 159 6.27 32.69 -3.03
N GLU A 160 7.37 32.04 -3.40
CA GLU A 160 7.88 32.05 -4.77
C GLU A 160 7.78 30.68 -5.44
N TRP A 161 7.37 30.69 -6.71
CA TRP A 161 7.44 29.52 -7.58
C TRP A 161 8.83 29.41 -8.21
N SER A 162 9.35 28.19 -8.23
CA SER A 162 10.55 27.85 -8.97
C SER A 162 10.38 28.08 -10.47
N ALA A 163 11.50 28.27 -11.17
CA ALA A 163 11.54 28.05 -12.61
C ALA A 163 11.05 26.61 -12.93
N PRO A 164 10.32 26.41 -14.04
CA PRO A 164 9.84 25.08 -14.39
C PRO A 164 10.97 24.17 -14.83
N SER A 165 10.94 22.92 -14.37
CA SER A 165 11.69 21.83 -14.98
C SER A 165 10.86 21.20 -16.10
N ALA A 166 11.51 20.83 -17.19
CA ALA A 166 10.85 20.24 -18.36
C ALA A 166 11.50 18.90 -18.71
N ASP A 167 10.69 17.85 -18.77
CA ASP A 167 11.14 16.50 -19.07
C ASP A 167 10.26 15.88 -20.16
N ARG A 168 10.82 14.97 -20.97
CA ARG A 168 10.02 14.15 -21.89
C ARG A 168 9.10 13.27 -21.06
N SER A 169 7.79 13.37 -21.28
CA SER A 169 6.82 12.47 -20.65
C SER A 169 6.27 11.49 -21.68
N SER A 170 6.08 10.24 -21.29
CA SER A 170 5.28 9.25 -22.05
C SER A 170 3.85 9.13 -21.51
N ASP A 171 3.62 9.60 -20.29
CA ASP A 171 2.31 9.61 -19.64
C ASP A 171 1.42 10.72 -20.23
N ARG A 172 0.16 10.39 -20.47
CA ARG A 172 -0.86 11.22 -21.11
C ARG A 172 -2.12 11.34 -20.27
N VAL A 173 -2.17 10.73 -19.10
CA VAL A 173 -3.30 10.85 -18.19
C VAL A 173 -3.26 12.24 -17.57
N VAL A 174 -4.30 13.01 -17.83
CA VAL A 174 -4.43 14.38 -17.37
C VAL A 174 -5.85 14.65 -16.89
N PHE A 175 -5.97 15.64 -16.02
CA PHE A 175 -7.24 16.25 -15.61
C PHE A 175 -7.17 17.76 -15.80
N SER A 176 -8.34 18.40 -15.76
CA SER A 176 -8.49 19.82 -15.94
C SER A 176 -9.01 20.50 -14.68
N ARG A 177 -8.80 21.81 -14.60
CA ARG A 177 -9.47 22.70 -13.64
C ARG A 177 -10.98 22.53 -13.63
N ALA A 178 -11.60 22.21 -14.77
CA ALA A 178 -13.04 22.00 -14.84
C ALA A 178 -13.47 20.69 -14.15
N ASP A 179 -12.63 19.65 -14.19
CA ASP A 179 -12.93 18.34 -13.59
C ASP A 179 -12.97 18.41 -12.06
N ILE A 180 -12.13 19.26 -11.47
CA ILE A 180 -12.01 19.44 -10.01
C ILE A 180 -12.67 20.73 -9.51
N ARG A 181 -13.54 21.36 -10.30
CA ARG A 181 -14.19 22.64 -9.93
C ARG A 181 -15.05 22.55 -8.66
N GLU A 182 -15.53 21.34 -8.34
CA GLU A 182 -16.37 21.03 -7.17
C GLU A 182 -15.54 20.54 -5.98
N LEU A 183 -14.22 20.39 -6.13
CA LEU A 183 -13.33 19.91 -5.09
C LEU A 183 -12.99 21.04 -4.11
N ASP A 184 -13.61 21.00 -2.93
CA ASP A 184 -13.20 21.81 -1.79
C ASP A 184 -12.36 20.96 -0.84
N LEU A 185 -11.03 21.18 -0.86
CA LEU A 185 -10.09 20.43 -0.05
C LEU A 185 -10.31 20.66 1.45
N ASN A 186 -10.75 21.85 1.89
CA ASN A 186 -11.08 22.09 3.30
C ASN A 186 -12.24 21.24 3.79
N ALA A 187 -13.28 21.10 2.96
CA ALA A 187 -14.40 20.24 3.27
C ALA A 187 -14.01 18.76 3.20
N ALA A 188 -13.16 18.39 2.23
CA ALA A 188 -12.65 17.03 2.07
C ALA A 188 -11.80 16.61 3.28
N VAL A 189 -10.88 17.45 3.77
CA VAL A 189 -10.10 17.18 4.99
C VAL A 189 -11.03 16.79 6.15
N LYS A 190 -12.08 17.57 6.42
CA LYS A 190 -13.02 17.23 7.52
C LYS A 190 -13.68 15.85 7.37
N ARG A 191 -13.98 15.43 6.13
CA ARG A 191 -14.56 14.10 5.88
C ARG A 191 -13.50 13.01 6.02
N VAL A 192 -12.28 13.28 5.56
CA VAL A 192 -11.12 12.40 5.73
C VAL A 192 -10.81 12.18 7.20
N ASP A 193 -10.85 13.23 8.04
CA ASP A 193 -10.65 13.14 9.49
C ASP A 193 -11.68 12.23 10.15
N ALA A 194 -12.96 12.44 9.80
CA ALA A 194 -14.05 11.61 10.30
C ALA A 194 -13.91 10.15 9.85
N ALA A 195 -13.51 9.92 8.59
CA ALA A 195 -13.25 8.59 8.07
C ALA A 195 -12.05 7.93 8.78
N ARG A 196 -10.96 8.65 8.99
CA ARG A 196 -9.77 8.19 9.74
C ARG A 196 -10.14 7.73 11.14
N GLU A 197 -10.92 8.53 11.87
CA GLU A 197 -11.42 8.19 13.20
C GLU A 197 -12.31 6.94 13.18
N GLN A 198 -13.20 6.84 12.18
CA GLN A 198 -14.08 5.69 12.03
C GLN A 198 -13.32 4.40 11.68
N ILE A 199 -12.27 4.50 10.86
CA ILE A 199 -11.37 3.37 10.53
C ILE A 199 -10.56 2.95 11.77
N GLY A 200 -10.29 3.87 12.69
CA GLY A 200 -9.47 3.63 13.88
C GLY A 200 -7.98 3.89 13.65
N TYR A 201 -7.61 4.65 12.61
CA TYR A 201 -6.23 5.06 12.43
C TYR A 201 -5.79 6.05 13.53
N PRO A 202 -4.53 6.00 13.99
CA PRO A 202 -4.02 6.95 14.97
C PRO A 202 -4.05 8.38 14.42
N ALA A 203 -3.95 9.36 15.32
CA ALA A 203 -3.79 10.75 14.91
C ALA A 203 -2.45 10.89 14.15
N PRO A 204 -2.43 11.58 13.00
CA PRO A 204 -1.20 11.76 12.24
C PRO A 204 -0.23 12.62 13.04
N THR A 205 1.04 12.23 13.07
CA THR A 205 2.12 13.01 13.72
C THR A 205 2.68 14.11 12.83
N SER A 206 2.29 14.14 11.54
CA SER A 206 2.65 15.16 10.55
C SER A 206 1.59 15.20 9.45
N SER A 207 1.50 16.32 8.72
CA SER A 207 0.63 16.36 7.55
C SER A 207 1.18 15.42 6.48
N GLY A 208 0.45 14.38 6.11
CA GLY A 208 0.88 13.47 5.05
C GLY A 208 0.77 14.07 3.65
N GLY A 209 0.36 15.34 3.55
CA GLY A 209 0.10 16.04 2.30
C GLY A 209 -1.20 15.60 1.61
N ILE A 210 -1.51 16.30 0.53
CA ILE A 210 -2.62 16.03 -0.37
C ILE A 210 -2.06 15.92 -1.78
N ASP A 211 -2.31 14.78 -2.42
CA ASP A 211 -1.98 14.54 -3.82
C ASP A 211 -3.26 14.46 -4.64
N VAL A 212 -3.41 15.34 -5.64
CA VAL A 212 -4.50 15.30 -6.61
C VAL A 212 -3.94 14.85 -7.95
N GLY A 213 -4.36 13.68 -8.42
CA GLY A 213 -3.84 13.11 -9.65
C GLY A 213 -4.35 11.70 -9.93
N PRO A 214 -3.92 11.09 -11.04
CA PRO A 214 -4.23 9.72 -11.37
C PRO A 214 -3.57 8.74 -10.40
N ARG A 215 -4.31 7.72 -10.00
CA ARG A 215 -3.74 6.55 -9.31
C ARG A 215 -2.92 5.74 -10.31
N SER A 216 -1.78 5.23 -9.85
CA SER A 216 -0.91 4.39 -10.68
C SER A 216 -1.54 3.05 -11.08
N ALA A 217 -2.51 2.56 -10.31
CA ALA A 217 -3.15 1.27 -10.53
C ALA A 217 -4.16 1.26 -11.69
N ASP A 218 -4.94 2.35 -11.84
CA ASP A 218 -6.10 2.37 -12.74
C ASP A 218 -6.38 3.73 -13.39
N ASP A 219 -5.44 4.68 -13.30
CA ASP A 219 -5.54 6.04 -13.85
C ASP A 219 -6.72 6.87 -13.33
N LYS A 220 -7.43 6.39 -12.29
CA LYS A 220 -8.53 7.13 -11.67
C LYS A 220 -7.98 8.40 -11.01
N ILE A 221 -8.55 9.55 -11.37
CA ILE A 221 -8.19 10.80 -10.68
C ILE A 221 -8.87 10.84 -9.31
N VAL A 222 -8.06 11.02 -8.27
CA VAL A 222 -8.50 11.15 -6.88
C VAL A 222 -7.74 12.28 -6.20
N ALA A 223 -8.25 12.73 -5.06
CA ALA A 223 -7.45 13.46 -4.08
C ALA A 223 -7.11 12.49 -2.94
N SER A 224 -5.84 12.17 -2.79
CA SER A 224 -5.28 11.30 -1.75
C SER A 224 -4.73 12.15 -0.61
N PHE A 225 -5.15 11.83 0.62
CA PHE A 225 -4.77 12.56 1.83
C PHE A 225 -3.94 11.62 2.69
N GLY A 226 -2.67 11.97 2.93
CA GLY A 226 -1.82 11.19 3.83
C GLY A 226 -2.27 11.36 5.28
N VAL A 227 -2.57 10.25 5.96
CA VAL A 227 -3.09 10.24 7.34
C VAL A 227 -2.12 9.57 8.34
N GLY A 228 -0.85 9.43 7.97
CA GLY A 228 0.24 8.88 8.80
C GLY A 228 0.84 7.60 8.22
N SER A 229 2.08 7.25 8.61
CA SER A 229 2.77 5.97 8.35
C SER A 229 2.53 5.28 6.98
N GLY A 230 2.51 6.04 5.88
CA GLY A 230 2.28 5.48 4.52
C GLY A 230 0.82 5.15 4.18
N VAL A 231 -0.12 5.50 5.05
CA VAL A 231 -1.57 5.32 4.87
C VAL A 231 -2.16 6.58 4.26
N SER A 232 -3.10 6.39 3.33
CA SER A 232 -3.87 7.48 2.75
C SER A 232 -5.36 7.17 2.69
N ILE A 233 -6.17 8.24 2.70
CA ILE A 233 -7.61 8.19 2.45
C ILE A 233 -7.87 8.98 1.18
N GLU A 234 -8.66 8.42 0.27
CA GLU A 234 -8.98 9.01 -1.03
C GLU A 234 -10.36 9.66 -1.01
N THR A 235 -10.47 10.75 -1.76
CA THR A 235 -11.76 11.36 -2.13
C THR A 235 -11.89 11.49 -3.64
N ASP A 236 -13.13 11.49 -4.14
CA ASP A 236 -13.41 11.81 -5.53
C ASP A 236 -13.21 13.31 -5.81
N LEU A 237 -13.41 13.73 -7.07
CA LEU A 237 -13.25 15.12 -7.49
C LEU A 237 -14.34 16.07 -6.93
N ARG A 238 -15.23 15.56 -6.07
CA ARG A 238 -16.23 16.33 -5.29
C ARG A 238 -15.94 16.29 -3.80
N GLY A 239 -14.79 15.73 -3.40
CA GLY A 239 -14.37 15.60 -2.01
C GLY A 239 -15.19 14.58 -1.21
N GLN A 240 -15.80 13.59 -1.86
CA GLN A 240 -16.47 12.48 -1.17
C GLN A 240 -15.49 11.34 -0.92
N VAL A 241 -15.39 10.91 0.34
CA VAL A 241 -14.55 9.77 0.75
C VAL A 241 -15.11 8.48 0.15
N ALA A 242 -14.22 7.54 -0.18
CA ALA A 242 -14.61 6.21 -0.62
C ALA A 242 -15.52 5.50 0.43
N ASP A 243 -16.57 4.82 -0.04
CA ASP A 243 -17.48 4.02 0.81
C ASP A 243 -16.87 2.66 1.17
N THR A 244 -15.64 2.70 1.70
CA THR A 244 -14.81 1.54 2.03
C THR A 244 -14.26 1.59 3.45
N VAL A 245 -14.67 2.58 4.26
CA VAL A 245 -14.23 2.75 5.66
C VAL A 245 -14.35 1.46 6.48
N GLY A 246 -15.42 0.68 6.28
CA GLY A 246 -15.63 -0.61 6.95
C GLY A 246 -14.85 -1.81 6.35
N ALA A 247 -13.97 -1.61 5.36
CA ALA A 247 -13.32 -2.69 4.64
C ALA A 247 -12.39 -3.54 5.52
N ALA A 248 -11.80 -2.94 6.55
CA ALA A 248 -10.93 -3.62 7.50
C ALA A 248 -11.64 -3.97 8.83
N SER A 249 -12.98 -3.93 8.86
CA SER A 249 -13.79 -4.28 10.02
C SER A 249 -14.40 -5.68 9.86
N VAL A 250 -14.14 -6.58 10.81
CA VAL A 250 -14.63 -7.98 10.79
C VAL A 250 -16.14 -8.06 10.59
N SER A 251 -16.91 -7.13 11.17
CA SER A 251 -18.36 -7.11 11.06
C SER A 251 -18.87 -6.43 9.79
N GLU A 252 -18.12 -5.50 9.20
CA GLU A 252 -18.61 -4.67 8.10
C GLU A 252 -18.08 -5.09 6.74
N PHE A 253 -16.89 -5.69 6.67
CA PHE A 253 -16.24 -6.02 5.40
C PHE A 253 -17.13 -6.86 4.46
N PRO A 254 -17.95 -7.84 4.90
CA PRO A 254 -18.77 -8.61 3.96
C PRO A 254 -19.81 -7.73 3.23
N ALA A 255 -20.30 -6.67 3.89
CA ALA A 255 -21.19 -5.71 3.25
C ALA A 255 -20.41 -4.79 2.28
N VAL A 256 -19.14 -4.48 2.57
CA VAL A 256 -18.28 -3.73 1.65
C VAL A 256 -17.91 -4.58 0.43
N VAL A 257 -17.65 -5.88 0.61
CA VAL A 257 -17.43 -6.85 -0.49
C VAL A 257 -18.63 -6.88 -1.44
N ASP A 258 -19.86 -7.01 -0.91
CA ASP A 258 -21.08 -6.99 -1.73
C ASP A 258 -21.19 -5.69 -2.55
N ARG A 259 -20.95 -4.53 -1.92
CA ARG A 259 -20.97 -3.23 -2.61
C ARG A 259 -19.88 -3.10 -3.67
N ALA A 260 -18.65 -3.53 -3.38
CA ALA A 260 -17.51 -3.48 -4.30
C ALA A 260 -17.75 -4.37 -5.53
N MET A 261 -18.25 -5.60 -5.33
CA MET A 261 -18.62 -6.49 -6.43
C MET A 261 -19.72 -5.87 -7.30
N ARG A 262 -20.78 -5.32 -6.70
CA ARG A 262 -21.87 -4.66 -7.45
C ARG A 262 -21.37 -3.43 -8.21
N ALA A 263 -20.50 -2.62 -7.61
CA ALA A 263 -19.89 -1.46 -8.26
C ALA A 263 -19.03 -1.86 -9.47
N ALA A 264 -18.40 -3.05 -9.42
CA ALA A 264 -17.69 -3.66 -10.54
C ALA A 264 -18.61 -4.35 -11.56
N GLY A 265 -19.94 -4.29 -11.39
CA GLY A 265 -20.91 -4.94 -12.28
C GLY A 265 -21.00 -6.46 -12.12
N LEU A 266 -20.49 -7.01 -11.01
CA LEU A 266 -20.53 -8.43 -10.70
C LEU A 266 -21.74 -8.76 -9.82
N ASP A 267 -22.31 -9.96 -9.97
CA ASP A 267 -23.36 -10.47 -9.09
C ASP A 267 -22.73 -11.19 -7.88
N PRO A 268 -22.89 -10.68 -6.64
CA PRO A 268 -22.35 -11.33 -5.43
C PRO A 268 -22.94 -12.72 -5.15
N ALA A 269 -24.11 -13.03 -5.74
CA ALA A 269 -24.74 -14.34 -5.65
C ALA A 269 -24.16 -15.37 -6.64
N ALA A 270 -23.42 -14.91 -7.66
CA ALA A 270 -22.75 -15.79 -8.61
C ALA A 270 -21.53 -16.46 -7.97
N GLN A 271 -21.15 -17.64 -8.50
CA GLN A 271 -20.03 -18.45 -8.01
C GLN A 271 -18.69 -17.95 -8.57
N LEU A 272 -18.37 -16.69 -8.34
CA LEU A 272 -17.20 -16.02 -8.93
C LEU A 272 -15.98 -15.99 -8.01
N LEU A 273 -16.15 -16.07 -6.68
CA LEU A 273 -15.07 -15.87 -5.72
C LEU A 273 -14.20 -17.14 -5.60
N THR A 274 -12.90 -17.00 -5.76
CA THR A 274 -11.93 -18.10 -5.52
C THR A 274 -11.37 -18.00 -4.10
N SER A 275 -11.07 -16.78 -3.66
CA SER A 275 -10.68 -16.45 -2.31
C SER A 275 -11.16 -15.06 -1.90
N ILE A 276 -11.26 -14.84 -0.60
CA ILE A 276 -11.31 -13.53 0.02
C ILE A 276 -10.21 -13.51 1.07
N ASP A 277 -9.17 -12.71 0.83
CA ASP A 277 -8.15 -12.44 1.83
C ASP A 277 -8.55 -11.18 2.59
N PHE A 278 -8.37 -11.15 3.91
CA PHE A 278 -8.84 -10.08 4.78
C PHE A 278 -7.85 -9.80 5.93
N LYS A 279 -7.67 -8.52 6.26
CA LYS A 279 -6.87 -8.09 7.41
C LYS A 279 -7.45 -6.83 8.05
N THR A 280 -7.47 -6.78 9.38
CA THR A 280 -7.88 -5.59 10.15
C THR A 280 -6.80 -4.51 10.18
N VAL A 281 -7.17 -3.30 10.62
CA VAL A 281 -6.24 -2.15 10.76
C VAL A 281 -5.16 -2.36 11.82
N ASP A 282 -5.41 -3.21 12.82
CA ASP A 282 -4.47 -3.43 13.91
C ASP A 282 -3.13 -4.01 13.40
N ASP A 283 -2.02 -3.35 13.72
CA ASP A 283 -0.67 -3.77 13.31
C ASP A 283 -0.28 -5.15 13.86
N ALA A 284 -0.89 -5.58 14.97
CA ALA A 284 -0.70 -6.92 15.53
C ALA A 284 -1.44 -8.00 14.72
N ALA A 285 -2.31 -7.63 13.77
CA ALA A 285 -3.05 -8.59 12.97
C ALA A 285 -2.10 -9.46 12.13
N SER A 286 -2.38 -10.77 12.13
CA SER A 286 -1.62 -11.76 11.38
C SER A 286 -1.61 -11.44 9.87
N TRP A 287 -0.54 -11.87 9.20
CA TRP A 287 -0.31 -11.66 7.77
C TRP A 287 -0.92 -12.77 6.92
N ILE A 288 -1.77 -13.62 7.51
CA ILE A 288 -2.48 -14.64 6.73
C ILE A 288 -3.42 -13.94 5.73
N GLY A 289 -3.28 -14.31 4.45
CA GLY A 289 -4.01 -13.67 3.35
C GLY A 289 -3.33 -12.39 2.87
N LEU A 290 -3.50 -11.30 3.62
CA LEU A 290 -3.10 -9.95 3.21
C LEU A 290 -1.98 -9.34 4.05
N ALA A 291 -1.15 -8.53 3.39
CA ALA A 291 -0.11 -7.75 4.05
C ALA A 291 -0.63 -6.41 4.62
N HIS A 292 -1.65 -5.82 3.99
CA HIS A 292 -2.22 -4.52 4.32
C HIS A 292 -3.68 -4.64 4.82
N PRO A 293 -4.20 -3.66 5.59
CA PRO A 293 -5.59 -3.65 6.03
C PRO A 293 -6.59 -3.59 4.87
N GLY A 294 -7.72 -4.28 5.03
CA GLY A 294 -8.79 -4.33 4.04
C GLY A 294 -9.09 -5.76 3.58
N PHE A 295 -9.45 -5.90 2.30
CA PHE A 295 -9.64 -7.20 1.68
C PHE A 295 -9.25 -7.22 0.20
N GLU A 296 -8.94 -8.41 -0.28
CA GLU A 296 -8.70 -8.73 -1.69
C GLU A 296 -9.63 -9.87 -2.09
N LEU A 297 -10.26 -9.73 -3.25
CA LEU A 297 -11.10 -10.75 -3.86
C LEU A 297 -10.34 -11.33 -5.05
N GLU A 298 -10.15 -12.64 -5.10
CA GLU A 298 -9.76 -13.32 -6.32
C GLU A 298 -11.01 -13.88 -7.00
N LEU A 299 -11.13 -13.65 -8.31
CA LEU A 299 -12.33 -13.91 -9.08
C LEU A 299 -12.03 -14.79 -10.29
N ASP A 300 -12.94 -15.72 -10.59
CA ASP A 300 -12.91 -16.60 -11.76
C ASP A 300 -14.15 -16.38 -12.66
N GLY A 301 -14.00 -16.69 -13.95
CA GLY A 301 -15.09 -16.62 -14.93
C GLY A 301 -15.57 -15.21 -15.27
N THR A 302 -14.74 -14.18 -15.05
CA THR A 302 -15.00 -12.78 -15.40
C THR A 302 -13.72 -12.09 -15.88
N THR A 303 -13.85 -10.96 -16.57
CA THR A 303 -12.70 -10.14 -16.99
C THR A 303 -12.02 -9.48 -15.79
N VAL A 304 -12.77 -9.15 -14.74
CA VAL A 304 -12.20 -8.66 -13.47
C VAL A 304 -11.74 -9.85 -12.68
N TYR A 305 -10.43 -10.11 -12.64
CA TYR A 305 -9.89 -11.29 -11.94
C TYR A 305 -9.51 -10.99 -10.49
N ARG A 306 -9.40 -9.71 -10.13
CA ARG A 306 -9.10 -9.28 -8.75
C ARG A 306 -9.72 -7.92 -8.43
N ILE A 307 -10.18 -7.79 -7.18
CA ILE A 307 -10.63 -6.52 -6.60
C ILE A 307 -9.90 -6.32 -5.28
N GLU A 308 -9.15 -5.22 -5.16
CA GLU A 308 -8.43 -4.85 -3.95
C GLU A 308 -9.14 -3.65 -3.29
N VAL A 309 -9.35 -3.73 -1.98
CA VAL A 309 -10.05 -2.70 -1.21
C VAL A 309 -9.35 -2.44 0.11
N GLU A 310 -8.70 -1.28 0.19
CA GLU A 310 -8.19 -0.72 1.44
C GLU A 310 -9.21 0.24 2.08
N PRO A 311 -9.27 0.32 3.42
CA PRO A 311 -10.23 1.18 4.09
C PRO A 311 -9.94 2.66 3.83
N GLY A 312 -10.94 3.37 3.30
CA GLY A 312 -10.85 4.79 2.95
C GLY A 312 -10.31 5.07 1.55
N ARG A 313 -9.99 4.04 0.75
CA ARG A 313 -9.56 4.17 -0.66
C ARG A 313 -10.62 3.62 -1.61
N PHE A 314 -10.68 4.13 -2.83
CA PHE A 314 -11.60 3.56 -3.83
C PHE A 314 -11.12 2.15 -4.24
N PRO A 315 -12.03 1.19 -4.51
CA PRO A 315 -11.61 -0.13 -4.97
C PRO A 315 -10.70 -0.05 -6.21
N GLU A 316 -9.69 -0.92 -6.25
CA GLU A 316 -8.83 -1.11 -7.41
C GLU A 316 -9.27 -2.39 -8.14
N LEU A 317 -9.49 -2.27 -9.45
CA LEU A 317 -9.99 -3.36 -10.29
C LEU A 317 -8.87 -3.84 -11.20
N HIS A 318 -8.52 -5.11 -11.10
CA HIS A 318 -7.56 -5.73 -12.02
C HIS A 318 -8.31 -6.53 -13.08
N THR A 319 -8.06 -6.19 -14.33
CA THR A 319 -8.76 -6.78 -15.48
C THR A 319 -7.82 -7.56 -16.38
N SER A 320 -8.33 -8.64 -16.95
CA SER A 320 -7.68 -9.40 -18.01
C SER A 320 -8.26 -9.01 -19.35
N SER A 321 -7.41 -8.95 -20.38
CA SER A 321 -7.81 -8.63 -21.76
C SER A 321 -8.49 -9.79 -22.48
N SER A 322 -8.47 -10.99 -21.87
CA SER A 322 -8.99 -12.21 -22.48
C SER A 322 -10.28 -12.63 -21.80
N ALA A 323 -11.28 -12.99 -22.61
CA ALA A 323 -12.51 -13.55 -22.07
C ALA A 323 -12.21 -14.90 -21.39
N PRO A 324 -12.88 -15.21 -20.27
CA PRO A 324 -12.74 -16.49 -19.60
C PRO A 324 -13.12 -17.63 -20.56
N THR A 325 -12.30 -18.68 -20.60
CA THR A 325 -12.48 -19.82 -21.51
C THR A 325 -13.17 -21.01 -20.83
N SER A 326 -13.34 -20.95 -19.52
CA SER A 326 -13.95 -21.98 -18.69
C SER A 326 -15.11 -21.39 -17.86
N PRO A 327 -16.14 -22.19 -17.52
CA PRO A 327 -17.15 -21.76 -16.57
C PRO A 327 -16.49 -21.48 -15.20
N PRO A 328 -17.02 -20.51 -14.43
CA PRO A 328 -16.45 -20.14 -13.14
C PRO A 328 -16.46 -21.32 -12.16
N ASN A 329 -15.35 -21.55 -11.49
CA ASN A 329 -15.18 -22.55 -10.46
C ASN A 329 -14.96 -21.92 -9.07
N GLY A 330 -15.68 -20.82 -8.79
CA GLY A 330 -15.65 -20.11 -7.51
C GLY A 330 -16.83 -20.45 -6.58
N PHE A 331 -16.98 -19.69 -5.51
CA PHE A 331 -18.10 -19.68 -4.59
C PHE A 331 -18.79 -18.32 -4.59
N SER A 332 -19.99 -18.25 -4.00
CA SER A 332 -20.75 -17.00 -3.87
C SER A 332 -20.56 -16.39 -2.49
N LEU A 333 -20.76 -15.07 -2.36
CA LEU A 333 -20.77 -14.39 -1.06
C LEU A 333 -21.93 -14.84 -0.15
N THR A 334 -22.93 -15.54 -0.71
CA THR A 334 -24.12 -16.01 0.01
C THR A 334 -23.77 -16.77 1.29
N GLY A 335 -24.26 -16.25 2.42
CA GLY A 335 -24.11 -16.85 3.74
C GLY A 335 -22.90 -16.35 4.53
N LEU A 336 -21.95 -15.65 3.89
CA LEU A 336 -20.89 -14.94 4.60
C LEU A 336 -21.45 -13.60 5.09
N THR A 337 -21.60 -13.46 6.41
CA THR A 337 -22.14 -12.24 7.02
C THR A 337 -21.21 -11.72 8.10
N GLY A 338 -21.31 -10.41 8.37
CA GLY A 338 -20.59 -9.78 9.49
C GLY A 338 -20.81 -10.52 10.82
N ALA A 339 -22.05 -10.88 11.12
CA ALA A 339 -22.38 -11.64 12.32
C ALA A 339 -21.69 -13.01 12.39
N THR A 340 -21.52 -13.68 11.24
CA THR A 340 -20.77 -14.95 11.17
C THR A 340 -19.30 -14.73 11.45
N MET A 341 -18.69 -13.71 10.83
CA MET A 341 -17.28 -13.38 11.02
C MET A 341 -16.98 -12.96 12.46
N THR A 342 -17.82 -12.12 13.06
CA THR A 342 -17.74 -11.75 14.48
C THR A 342 -17.86 -12.98 15.39
N LYS A 343 -18.80 -13.88 15.10
CA LYS A 343 -18.97 -15.12 15.88
C LYS A 343 -17.72 -16.01 15.80
N VAL A 344 -17.11 -16.13 14.62
CA VAL A 344 -15.87 -16.90 14.42
C VAL A 344 -14.72 -16.28 15.22
N ARG A 345 -14.47 -14.98 15.06
CA ARG A 345 -13.45 -14.24 15.83
C ARG A 345 -13.62 -14.46 17.33
N ASP A 346 -14.84 -14.27 17.83
CA ASP A 346 -15.13 -14.35 19.26
C ASP A 346 -14.98 -15.77 19.81
N ASP A 347 -15.33 -16.78 19.02
CA ASP A 347 -15.13 -18.18 19.38
C ASP A 347 -13.64 -18.55 19.42
N LEU A 348 -12.88 -18.13 18.39
CA LEU A 348 -11.45 -18.39 18.33
C LEU A 348 -10.70 -17.67 19.46
N ALA A 349 -11.01 -16.39 19.71
CA ALA A 349 -10.45 -15.62 20.81
C ALA A 349 -10.67 -16.31 22.17
N ARG A 350 -11.87 -16.86 22.42
CA ARG A 350 -12.15 -17.63 23.64
C ARG A 350 -11.38 -18.96 23.69
N ARG A 351 -11.24 -19.68 22.58
CA ARG A 351 -10.53 -20.97 22.53
C ARG A 351 -9.03 -20.82 22.76
N ARG A 352 -8.48 -19.67 22.40
CA ARG A 352 -7.04 -19.35 22.48
C ARG A 352 -6.69 -18.43 23.64
N ASP A 353 -7.65 -18.11 24.50
CA ASP A 353 -7.48 -17.18 25.62
C ASP A 353 -6.85 -15.83 25.18
N VAL A 354 -7.23 -15.34 23.99
CA VAL A 354 -6.70 -14.07 23.44
C VAL A 354 -7.13 -12.91 24.34
N PRO A 355 -6.18 -12.05 24.79
CA PRO A 355 -6.52 -10.90 25.60
C PRO A 355 -7.53 -9.98 24.92
N PRO A 356 -8.41 -9.30 25.67
CA PRO A 356 -9.42 -8.41 25.09
C PRO A 356 -8.87 -7.31 24.20
N TYR A 357 -7.65 -6.82 24.47
CA TYR A 357 -7.00 -5.77 23.68
C TYR A 357 -6.46 -6.26 22.33
N ASP A 358 -6.25 -7.56 22.15
CA ASP A 358 -5.77 -8.18 20.91
C ASP A 358 -6.91 -8.83 20.09
N ARG A 359 -8.13 -8.82 20.62
CA ARG A 359 -9.29 -9.52 20.02
C ARG A 359 -9.62 -9.05 18.62
N ASP A 360 -9.36 -7.77 18.32
CA ASP A 360 -9.69 -7.15 17.05
C ASP A 360 -8.54 -7.17 16.03
N ALA A 361 -7.37 -7.70 16.41
CA ALA A 361 -6.29 -8.00 15.49
C ALA A 361 -6.60 -9.31 14.75
N VAL A 362 -7.14 -9.22 13.53
CA VAL A 362 -7.63 -10.37 12.77
C VAL A 362 -7.05 -10.40 11.36
N GLY A 363 -6.52 -11.55 10.99
CA GLY A 363 -6.24 -11.93 9.60
C GLY A 363 -7.08 -13.14 9.22
N ALA A 364 -7.59 -13.18 7.98
CA ALA A 364 -8.42 -14.29 7.53
C ALA A 364 -8.29 -14.56 6.02
N VAL A 365 -8.52 -15.82 5.65
CA VAL A 365 -8.66 -16.28 4.27
C VAL A 365 -9.95 -17.08 4.17
N ILE A 366 -10.86 -16.66 3.30
CA ILE A 366 -12.09 -17.39 2.98
C ILE A 366 -11.92 -18.03 1.61
N GLY A 367 -12.00 -19.36 1.54
CA GLY A 367 -11.81 -20.08 0.29
C GLY A 367 -11.79 -21.59 0.49
N VAL A 368 -11.36 -22.31 -0.54
CA VAL A 368 -11.10 -23.76 -0.44
C VAL A 368 -9.81 -23.97 0.34
N ALA A 369 -9.81 -24.90 1.32
CA ALA A 369 -8.61 -25.18 2.12
C ALA A 369 -7.49 -25.77 1.24
N ARG A 370 -6.24 -25.30 1.42
CA ARG A 370 -5.10 -25.55 0.52
C ARG A 370 -4.51 -26.98 0.55
N ASN A 371 -4.89 -27.85 1.48
CA ASN A 371 -4.22 -29.13 1.73
C ASN A 371 -4.97 -30.39 1.26
N ASP A 372 -6.02 -30.25 0.46
CA ASP A 372 -6.91 -31.38 0.12
C ASP A 372 -7.22 -31.37 -1.40
N ASP A 373 -6.16 -31.51 -2.20
CA ASP A 373 -6.17 -31.55 -3.67
C ASP A 373 -6.76 -32.83 -4.29
N ASP A 374 -7.52 -33.64 -3.54
CA ASP A 374 -8.13 -34.87 -4.08
C ASP A 374 -9.47 -34.60 -4.79
N ASP A 375 -9.37 -34.65 -6.11
CA ASP A 375 -10.22 -34.10 -7.17
C ASP A 375 -11.59 -34.79 -7.37
N ARG A 376 -12.30 -35.18 -6.29
CA ARG A 376 -13.64 -35.82 -6.43
C ARG A 376 -14.74 -35.34 -5.49
N ASP A 377 -14.42 -34.62 -4.43
CA ASP A 377 -15.40 -34.01 -3.52
C ASP A 377 -14.95 -32.59 -3.20
N ARG A 378 -15.42 -31.61 -3.99
CA ARG A 378 -15.11 -30.19 -3.79
C ARG A 378 -15.33 -29.83 -2.33
N LEU A 379 -14.24 -29.58 -1.60
CA LEU A 379 -14.34 -29.27 -0.18
C LEU A 379 -15.22 -28.04 0.06
N PRO A 380 -15.95 -28.00 1.18
CA PRO A 380 -16.75 -26.84 1.51
C PRO A 380 -15.85 -25.61 1.70
N VAL A 381 -16.29 -24.47 1.21
CA VAL A 381 -15.67 -23.17 1.50
C VAL A 381 -15.49 -23.01 3.01
N THR A 382 -14.30 -22.60 3.42
CA THR A 382 -13.91 -22.44 4.81
C THR A 382 -13.49 -21.00 5.10
N ILE A 383 -13.55 -20.63 6.37
CA ILE A 383 -12.97 -19.41 6.93
C ILE A 383 -11.76 -19.86 7.75
N GLN A 384 -10.57 -19.57 7.28
CA GLN A 384 -9.32 -19.72 8.03
C GLN A 384 -9.05 -18.37 8.69
N MET A 385 -8.94 -18.33 10.02
CA MET A 385 -8.81 -17.07 10.76
C MET A 385 -7.73 -17.19 11.83
N VAL A 386 -6.98 -16.11 12.02
CA VAL A 386 -6.07 -15.89 13.15
C VAL A 386 -6.56 -14.66 13.91
N VAL A 387 -6.54 -14.72 15.24
CA VAL A 387 -6.93 -13.61 16.14
C VAL A 387 -5.81 -13.34 17.13
N GLY A 388 -5.45 -12.07 17.28
CA GLY A 388 -4.34 -11.58 18.08
C GLY A 388 -2.99 -11.59 17.36
N PRO A 389 -1.92 -11.14 18.04
CA PRO A 389 -0.56 -11.26 17.56
C PRO A 389 -0.21 -12.74 17.44
N GLY A 390 -0.11 -13.26 16.22
CA GLY A 390 -0.13 -14.72 16.06
C GLY A 390 0.42 -15.27 14.75
N ASP A 391 1.21 -16.32 14.93
CA ASP A 391 1.61 -17.33 13.95
C ASP A 391 0.37 -18.11 13.44
N PRO A 392 0.28 -18.51 12.17
CA PRO A 392 -0.81 -19.37 11.65
C PRO A 392 -1.18 -20.59 12.53
N ASP A 393 -0.25 -21.10 13.32
CA ASP A 393 -0.51 -22.18 14.30
C ASP A 393 -1.55 -21.83 15.39
N THR A 394 -1.76 -20.54 15.67
CA THR A 394 -2.79 -20.09 16.64
C THR A 394 -4.16 -19.92 16.01
N GLY A 395 -4.27 -20.07 14.69
CA GLY A 395 -5.51 -19.92 13.95
C GLY A 395 -6.51 -21.05 14.14
N GLY A 396 -7.62 -20.95 13.42
CA GLY A 396 -8.64 -21.99 13.35
C GLY A 396 -9.38 -21.98 12.02
N VAL A 397 -9.84 -23.15 11.62
CA VAL A 397 -10.64 -23.35 10.41
C VAL A 397 -12.11 -23.53 10.80
N TYR A 398 -12.97 -22.74 10.16
CA TYR A 398 -14.40 -22.72 10.37
C TYR A 398 -15.14 -22.95 9.05
N SER A 399 -16.35 -23.49 9.12
CA SER A 399 -17.27 -23.43 7.97
C SER A 399 -17.78 -22.00 7.77
N THR A 400 -18.32 -21.70 6.58
CA THR A 400 -19.01 -20.42 6.29
C THR A 400 -20.23 -20.11 7.15
N ARG A 401 -20.66 -21.03 8.03
CA ARG A 401 -21.72 -20.81 9.04
C ARG A 401 -21.17 -20.59 10.45
N GLY A 402 -19.85 -20.48 10.59
CA GLY A 402 -19.16 -20.26 11.86
C GLY A 402 -19.12 -21.48 12.78
N ARG A 403 -19.25 -22.70 12.23
CA ARG A 403 -18.95 -23.94 12.98
C ARG A 403 -17.44 -24.21 12.90
N PHE A 404 -16.80 -24.35 14.05
CA PHE A 404 -15.40 -24.77 14.17
C PHE A 404 -15.18 -26.16 13.56
N LEU A 405 -14.12 -26.32 12.78
CA LEU A 405 -13.77 -27.56 12.11
C LEU A 405 -12.47 -28.16 12.68
N ARG A 406 -11.41 -27.35 12.82
CA ARG A 406 -10.13 -27.78 13.36
C ARG A 406 -9.24 -26.58 13.75
N ASP A 407 -8.18 -26.89 14.50
CA ASP A 407 -7.10 -25.97 14.84
C ASP A 407 -6.16 -25.73 13.63
N GLY A 408 -5.39 -24.63 13.71
CA GLY A 408 -4.45 -24.19 12.68
C GLY A 408 -5.14 -23.56 11.47
N THR A 409 -4.34 -23.16 10.48
CA THR A 409 -4.83 -22.61 9.20
C THR A 409 -4.47 -23.49 8.00
N GLU A 410 -3.57 -24.45 8.16
CA GLU A 410 -3.14 -25.39 7.12
C GLU A 410 -3.80 -26.75 7.22
#